data_AF-A0A7W1QDW7-F1
#
_entry.id   AF-A0A7W1QDW7-F1
#
_cell.length_a   1.000
_cell.length_b   1.000
_cell.length_c   1.000
_cell.angle_alpha   90.00
_cell.angle_beta   90.00
_cell.angle_gamma   90.00
#
_symmetry.space_group_name_H-M   'P 1'
#
loop_
_entity.id
_entity.type
_entity.pdbx_description
1 polymer ?
#
loop_
_entity_poly.entity_id
_entity_poly.type
_entity_poly.pdbx_seq_one_letter_code
_entity_poly.pdbx_strand_id
1 'polypeptide(L)'
;MSNDVPMMCSLSAGDLRVRLAEMADLGRTALQTTRIEPLQAQLRFAAGAGVRDRVDAIVVAEAQCCSFLEMRATAEPDTVVLTIDARAGAEVVLAGLVDAFRGEPPTS
;
A
#
# COMPACT_ATOMS: atom_id res chain seq x y z
N MET A 1 -3.97 -26.21 1.52
CA MET A 1 -3.77 -25.70 2.90
C MET A 1 -3.73 -24.20 2.76
N SER A 2 -4.83 -23.54 3.09
CA SER A 2 -5.02 -22.11 2.87
C SER A 2 -4.23 -21.37 3.94
N ASN A 3 -3.17 -20.69 3.52
CA ASN A 3 -2.35 -19.89 4.42
C ASN A 3 -3.15 -18.66 4.81
N ASP A 4 -3.57 -18.62 6.07
CA ASP A 4 -4.21 -17.48 6.72
C ASP A 4 -3.14 -16.37 6.77
N VAL A 5 -3.17 -15.50 5.74
CA VAL A 5 -2.36 -14.27 5.75
C VAL A 5 -2.81 -13.48 6.97
N PRO A 6 -1.90 -13.00 7.83
CA PRO A 6 -2.29 -12.30 9.04
C PRO A 6 -3.19 -11.13 8.68
N MET A 7 -4.47 -11.28 9.02
CA MET A 7 -5.56 -10.32 9.16
C MET A 7 -5.13 -8.85 8.97
N MET A 8 -4.84 -8.47 7.73
CA MET A 8 -4.71 -7.07 7.32
C MET A 8 -6.13 -6.60 7.09
N CYS A 9 -6.59 -5.68 7.93
CA CYS A 9 -7.95 -5.15 7.96
C CYS A 9 -9.00 -6.02 8.67
N SER A 10 -9.74 -5.40 9.58
CA SER A 10 -11.04 -5.89 10.10
C SER A 10 -12.16 -5.88 9.05
N LEU A 11 -11.79 -5.79 7.76
CA LEU A 11 -12.69 -5.71 6.63
C LEU A 11 -13.27 -7.08 6.29
N SER A 12 -14.46 -7.08 5.70
CA SER A 12 -15.02 -8.31 5.13
C SER A 12 -14.12 -8.80 3.98
N ALA A 13 -14.14 -10.11 3.70
CA ALA A 13 -13.37 -10.68 2.60
C ALA A 13 -13.73 -10.06 1.22
N GLY A 14 -14.94 -9.50 1.07
CA GLY A 14 -15.35 -8.77 -0.13
C GLY A 14 -14.67 -7.41 -0.23
N ASP A 15 -14.66 -6.64 0.86
CA ASP A 15 -14.04 -5.31 0.91
C ASP A 15 -12.52 -5.37 0.76
N LEU A 16 -11.88 -6.41 1.33
CA LEU A 16 -10.45 -6.65 1.16
C LEU A 16 -10.08 -6.86 -0.32
N ARG A 17 -10.88 -7.64 -1.07
CA ARG A 17 -10.63 -7.86 -2.51
C ARG A 17 -10.76 -6.58 -3.32
N VAL A 18 -11.74 -5.74 -2.99
CA VAL A 18 -11.91 -4.43 -3.64
C VAL A 18 -10.70 -3.54 -3.36
N ARG A 19 -10.22 -3.51 -2.11
CA ARG A 19 -9.02 -2.75 -1.74
C ARG A 19 -7.77 -3.21 -2.48
N LEU A 20 -7.52 -4.52 -2.54
CA LEU A 20 -6.38 -5.07 -3.28
C LEU A 20 -6.47 -4.75 -4.78
N ALA A 21 -7.66 -4.83 -5.37
CA ALA A 21 -7.85 -4.48 -6.78
C ALA A 21 -7.60 -2.98 -7.05
N GLU A 22 -8.01 -2.10 -6.13
CA GLU A 22 -7.77 -0.65 -6.24
C GLU A 22 -6.29 -0.29 -6.12
N MET A 23 -5.57 -0.90 -5.17
CA MET A 23 -4.13 -0.74 -5.00
C MET A 23 -3.38 -1.23 -6.24
N ALA A 24 -3.73 -2.42 -6.74
CA ALA A 24 -3.13 -2.98 -7.94
C ALA A 24 -3.43 -2.12 -9.19
N ASP A 25 -4.65 -1.57 -9.30
CA ASP A 25 -4.99 -0.67 -10.40
C ASP A 25 -4.19 0.63 -10.36
N LEU A 26 -4.07 1.25 -9.17
CA LEU A 26 -3.22 2.43 -8.99
C LEU A 26 -1.75 2.13 -9.30
N GLY A 27 -1.30 0.95 -8.85
CA GLY A 27 -0.02 0.35 -9.19
C GLY A 27 0.26 0.35 -10.69
N ARG A 28 -0.57 -0.37 -11.44
CA ARG A 28 -0.43 -0.51 -12.90
C ARG A 28 -0.50 0.83 -13.64
N THR A 29 -1.27 1.78 -13.14
CA THR A 29 -1.53 3.05 -13.85
C THR A 29 -0.46 4.09 -13.58
N ALA A 30 0.14 4.12 -12.39
CA ALA A 30 1.00 5.22 -11.98
C ALA A 30 2.30 4.81 -11.30
N LEU A 31 2.47 3.58 -10.78
CA LEU A 31 3.67 3.20 -10.03
C LEU A 31 4.91 3.18 -10.93
N GLN A 32 5.91 4.00 -10.59
CA GLN A 32 7.17 4.10 -11.31
C GLN A 32 8.28 3.31 -10.60
N THR A 33 8.38 3.47 -9.28
CA THR A 33 9.47 2.90 -8.49
C THR A 33 8.97 2.47 -7.13
N THR A 34 9.46 1.32 -6.67
CA THR A 34 9.30 0.85 -5.30
C THR A 34 10.66 0.65 -4.67
N ARG A 35 10.86 1.15 -3.45
CA ARG A 35 12.03 0.88 -2.62
C ARG A 35 11.55 0.32 -1.30
N ILE A 36 12.04 -0.87 -0.93
CA ILE A 36 11.69 -1.53 0.32
C ILE A 36 12.97 -1.62 1.15
N GLU A 37 12.90 -1.10 2.36
CA GLU A 37 13.83 -1.31 3.46
C GLU A 37 13.14 -2.12 4.56
N PRO A 38 13.88 -2.68 5.53
CA PRO A 38 13.30 -3.59 6.52
C PRO A 38 12.09 -3.04 7.27
N LEU A 39 12.07 -1.74 7.58
CA LEU A 39 10.99 -1.07 8.32
C LEU A 39 10.39 0.11 7.58
N GLN A 40 10.72 0.29 6.30
CA GLN A 40 10.22 1.42 5.52
C GLN A 40 10.05 1.03 4.06
N ALA A 41 8.94 1.41 3.45
CA ALA A 41 8.76 1.34 2.01
C ALA A 41 8.49 2.73 1.43
N GLN A 42 9.00 2.97 0.23
CA GLN A 42 8.72 4.16 -0.55
C GLN A 42 8.23 3.75 -1.93
N LEU A 43 7.02 4.20 -2.28
CA LEU A 43 6.41 4.00 -3.58
C LEU A 43 6.31 5.36 -4.27
N ARG A 44 6.85 5.45 -5.48
CA ARG A 44 6.80 6.67 -6.30
C ARG A 44 5.84 6.43 -7.45
N PHE A 45 4.81 7.26 -7.53
CA PHE A 45 3.80 7.24 -8.57
C PHE A 45 3.97 8.45 -9.48
N ALA A 46 3.83 8.27 -10.80
CA ALA A 46 3.76 9.37 -11.75
C ALA A 46 2.62 10.32 -11.35
N ALA A 47 2.86 11.62 -11.33
CA ALA A 47 1.78 12.58 -11.17
C ALA A 47 0.82 12.46 -12.37
N GLY A 48 -0.46 12.41 -12.07
CA GLY A 48 -1.52 12.26 -13.05
C GLY A 48 -2.86 12.64 -12.43
N ALA A 49 -3.85 12.86 -13.28
CA ALA A 49 -5.19 13.24 -12.83
C ALA A 49 -5.73 12.22 -11.80
N GLY A 50 -6.01 12.68 -10.59
CA GLY A 50 -6.56 11.86 -9.51
C GLY A 50 -5.60 10.87 -8.84
N VAL A 51 -4.33 10.78 -9.24
CA VAL A 51 -3.35 9.86 -8.61
C VAL A 51 -3.15 10.22 -7.14
N ARG A 52 -2.99 11.52 -6.84
CA ARG A 52 -2.83 12.01 -5.47
C ARG A 52 -4.02 11.65 -4.59
N ASP A 53 -5.23 11.95 -5.06
CA ASP A 53 -6.46 11.68 -4.31
C ASP A 53 -6.65 10.19 -4.04
N ARG A 54 -6.31 9.34 -5.02
CA ARG A 54 -6.33 7.87 -4.86
C ARG A 54 -5.32 7.38 -3.82
N VAL A 55 -4.08 7.91 -3.84
CA VAL A 55 -3.07 7.58 -2.83
C VAL A 55 -3.57 8.01 -1.44
N ASP A 56 -4.07 9.23 -1.29
CA ASP A 56 -4.56 9.75 -0.01
C ASP A 56 -5.76 8.93 0.51
N ALA A 57 -6.69 8.54 -0.36
CA ALA A 57 -7.82 7.69 0.02
C ALA A 57 -7.37 6.33 0.56
N ILE A 58 -6.37 5.71 -0.08
CA ILE A 58 -5.78 4.45 0.40
C ILE A 58 -5.08 4.66 1.75
N VAL A 59 -4.29 5.73 1.90
CA VAL A 59 -3.63 6.06 3.18
C VAL A 59 -4.62 6.21 4.32
N VAL A 60 -5.74 6.91 4.10
CA VAL A 60 -6.78 7.10 5.10
C VAL A 60 -7.45 5.77 5.47
N ALA A 61 -7.76 4.93 4.48
CA ALA A 61 -8.38 3.62 4.72
C ALA A 61 -7.44 2.68 5.48
N GLU A 62 -6.16 2.62 5.08
CA GLU A 62 -5.16 1.76 5.71
C GLU A 62 -4.80 2.26 7.11
N ALA A 63 -4.79 3.58 7.37
CA ALA A 63 -4.55 4.12 8.71
C ALA A 63 -5.61 3.67 9.74
N GLN A 64 -6.83 3.38 9.31
CA GLN A 64 -7.89 2.84 10.18
C GLN A 64 -7.68 1.36 10.53
N CYS A 65 -7.04 0.60 9.66
CA CYS A 65 -6.88 -0.84 9.76
C CYS A 65 -5.50 -1.27 10.29
N CYS A 66 -4.47 -0.48 10.00
CA CYS A 66 -3.05 -0.81 10.17
C CYS A 66 -2.38 0.23 11.08
N SER A 67 -2.82 0.34 12.34
CA SER A 67 -2.29 1.33 13.31
C SER A 67 -0.81 1.17 13.67
N PHE A 68 -0.19 0.08 13.23
CA PHE A 68 1.23 -0.22 13.36
C PHE A 68 2.06 0.23 12.14
N LEU A 69 1.42 0.73 11.09
CA LEU A 69 2.04 1.40 9.97
C LEU A 69 1.78 2.91 10.05
N GLU A 70 2.81 3.70 9.77
CA GLU A 70 2.66 5.13 9.57
C GLU A 70 2.81 5.43 8.08
N MET A 71 1.75 5.95 7.47
CA MET A 71 1.70 6.21 6.03
C MET A 71 1.61 7.71 5.77
N ARG A 72 2.46 8.19 4.86
CA ARG A 72 2.56 9.61 4.50
C ARG A 72 2.69 9.75 2.99
N ALA A 73 1.78 10.51 2.39
CA ALA A 73 1.83 10.84 0.98
C ALA A 73 2.32 12.28 0.79
N THR A 74 3.41 12.46 0.04
CA THR A 74 3.94 13.77 -0.35
C THR A 74 3.78 13.97 -1.85
N ALA A 75 3.31 15.15 -2.25
CA ALA A 75 3.19 15.53 -3.65
C ALA A 75 4.44 16.29 -4.04
N GLU A 76 5.12 15.79 -5.07
CA GLU A 76 6.19 16.45 -5.81
C GLU A 76 5.61 16.91 -7.17
N PRO A 77 6.29 17.81 -7.91
CA PRO A 77 5.74 18.39 -9.15
C PRO A 77 5.25 17.36 -10.18
N ASP A 78 6.00 16.27 -10.34
CA ASP A 78 5.72 15.22 -11.34
C ASP A 78 5.55 13.84 -10.71
N THR A 79 5.48 13.75 -9.38
CA THR A 79 5.47 12.47 -8.66
C THR A 79 4.66 12.57 -7.37
N VAL A 80 3.92 11.53 -7.03
CA VAL A 80 3.36 11.33 -5.70
C VAL A 80 4.20 10.26 -5.00
N VAL A 81 4.73 10.59 -3.84
CA VAL A 81 5.57 9.67 -3.05
C VAL A 81 4.77 9.23 -1.83
N LEU A 82 4.51 7.93 -1.75
CA LEU A 82 3.96 7.28 -0.56
C LEU A 82 5.12 6.68 0.24
N THR A 83 5.31 7.18 1.45
CA THR A 83 6.24 6.61 2.43
C THR A 83 5.42 5.84 3.47
N ILE A 84 5.85 4.61 3.76
CA ILE A 84 5.20 3.71 4.70
C ILE A 84 6.28 3.27 5.70
N ASP A 85 6.11 3.63 6.97
CA ASP A 85 7.00 3.23 8.05
C ASP A 85 6.32 2.16 8.90
N ALA A 86 6.98 1.02 9.06
CA ALA A 86 6.51 -0.08 9.87
C ALA A 86 7.15 -0.02 11.27
N ARG A 87 6.35 -0.30 12.30
CA ARG A 87 6.91 -0.65 13.61
C ARG A 87 7.61 -2.02 13.52
N ALA A 88 8.59 -2.24 14.40
CA ALA A 88 9.25 -3.54 14.52
C ALA A 88 8.22 -4.66 14.71
N GLY A 89 8.32 -5.73 13.93
CA GLY A 89 7.36 -6.84 13.90
C GLY A 89 6.23 -6.70 12.87
N ALA A 90 6.15 -5.59 12.13
CA ALA A 90 5.17 -5.37 11.04
C ALA A 90 5.78 -5.45 9.63
N GLU A 91 6.99 -6.01 9.49
CA GLU A 91 7.74 -6.12 8.23
C GLU A 91 6.96 -6.92 7.17
N VAL A 92 6.31 -8.00 7.58
CA VAL A 92 5.47 -8.83 6.70
C VAL A 92 4.28 -8.04 6.16
N VAL A 93 3.69 -7.19 7.01
CA VAL A 93 2.54 -6.36 6.61
C VAL A 93 2.98 -5.25 5.65
N LEU A 94 4.15 -4.65 5.90
CA LEU A 94 4.77 -3.69 4.98
C LEU A 94 5.01 -4.30 3.60
N ALA A 95 5.61 -5.50 3.55
CA ALA A 95 5.88 -6.20 2.30
C ALA A 95 4.60 -6.54 1.55
N GLY A 96 3.59 -7.09 2.23
CA GLY A 96 2.30 -7.44 1.62
C GLY A 96 1.56 -6.22 1.05
N LEU A 97 1.65 -5.05 1.69
CA LEU A 97 1.07 -3.83 1.17
C LEU A 97 1.79 -3.35 -0.10
N VAL A 98 3.12 -3.45 -0.15
CA VAL A 98 3.88 -3.12 -1.37
C VAL A 98 3.56 -4.07 -2.51
N ASP A 99 3.45 -5.37 -2.24
CA ASP A 99 3.07 -6.37 -3.24
C ASP A 99 1.67 -6.10 -3.81
N ALA A 100 0.72 -5.68 -2.97
CA ALA A 100 -0.61 -5.26 -3.42
C ALA A 100 -0.55 -4.09 -4.42
N PHE A 101 0.31 -3.09 -4.18
CA PHE A 101 0.54 -2.01 -5.15
C PHE A 101 1.27 -2.48 -6.41
N ARG A 102 2.08 -3.53 -6.35
CA ARG A 102 2.68 -4.13 -7.56
C ARG A 102 1.69 -4.99 -8.35
N GLY A 103 0.53 -5.31 -7.76
CA GLY A 103 -0.39 -6.30 -8.30
C GLY A 103 0.14 -7.73 -8.17
N GLU A 104 1.12 -7.94 -7.29
CA GLU A 104 1.69 -9.24 -6.98
C GLU A 104 0.90 -9.89 -5.85
N PRO A 105 0.76 -11.22 -5.84
CA PRO A 105 0.25 -11.90 -4.66
C PRO A 105 1.21 -11.63 -3.49
N PRO A 106 0.70 -11.35 -2.27
CA PRO A 106 1.56 -11.06 -1.12
C PRO A 106 2.53 -12.23 -0.91
N THR A 107 3.82 -11.94 -0.97
CA THR A 107 4.87 -12.93 -0.72
C THR A 107 4.82 -13.35 0.74
N SER A 108 4.48 -14.63 0.96
CA SER A 108 4.41 -15.27 2.29
C SER A 108 5.78 -15.56 2.87
#